data_AF-A0A3N6ZSZ2-F1
#
_entry.id   AF-A0A3N6ZSZ2-F1
#
_cell.length_a   1.000
_cell.length_b   1.000
_cell.length_c   1.000
_cell.angle_alpha   90.00
_cell.angle_beta   90.00
_cell.angle_gamma   90.00
#
_symmetry.space_group_name_H-M   'P 1'
#
loop_
_entity.id
_entity.type
_entity.pdbx_description
1 polymer ?
#
loop_
_entity_poly.entity_id
_entity_poly.type
_entity_poly.pdbx_seq_one_letter_code
_entity_poly.pdbx_strand_id
1 'polypeptide(L)'
;MKINQKEAALLDKAIDKWEENALINPDTAHKLRASYESDAGDYKSLTFYAFIAAVSCALLAFGALVLDEKWIERMRRYFAFSEITIGLIFAALTVVLIFYIRKRKRKFINTVWANESLCILLGLSASVAVAYFGKGFSMNTDQYYWLIFATGAVLGYLAFAVQSRLLWIAMLLTFGGWWAAYTETAATNHGAFFWGMNMPLRLTLYGLLVLLVAYAIRRIKPLADFAPSSYFTGWILFLFTAWGLSISGNYSFQEWTSFRQSRVLFWAIGYTVVLVGILLYAVKRKDNNLRDMALLFLLLNLYTRYFEYFWDVTNKGIFFTILALSFWLIGRKLEQYRKKTERLDPS
;
A
#
# COMPACT_ATOMS: atom_id res chain seq x y z
N MET A 1 10.26 35.90 -6.38
CA MET A 1 9.68 34.84 -5.51
C MET A 1 9.41 33.61 -6.36
N LYS A 2 9.75 32.40 -5.91
CA LYS A 2 9.41 31.17 -6.64
C LYS A 2 8.08 30.64 -6.13
N ILE A 3 7.10 30.55 -7.01
CA ILE A 3 5.72 30.16 -6.68
C ILE A 3 5.25 29.03 -7.58
N ASN A 4 4.32 28.23 -7.08
CA ASN A 4 3.79 27.10 -7.84
C ASN A 4 2.93 27.61 -9.02
N GLN A 5 2.83 26.84 -10.10
CA GLN A 5 2.10 27.23 -11.32
C GLN A 5 0.63 27.65 -11.09
N LYS A 6 -0.06 27.05 -10.12
CA LYS A 6 -1.43 27.44 -9.72
C LYS A 6 -1.46 28.79 -9.02
N GLU A 7 -0.50 29.04 -8.13
CA GLU A 7 -0.37 30.33 -7.43
C GLU A 7 0.05 31.43 -8.41
N ALA A 8 0.92 31.12 -9.38
CA ALA A 8 1.29 32.02 -10.47
C ALA A 8 0.07 32.38 -11.32
N ALA A 9 -0.71 31.39 -11.76
CA ALA A 9 -1.92 31.63 -12.54
C ALA A 9 -2.99 32.43 -11.78
N LEU A 10 -3.04 32.29 -10.46
CA LEU A 10 -3.93 33.03 -9.56
C LEU A 10 -3.44 34.48 -9.41
N LEU A 11 -2.14 34.70 -9.22
CA LEU A 11 -1.52 36.02 -9.18
C LEU A 11 -1.63 36.76 -10.52
N ASP A 12 -1.41 36.07 -11.65
CA ASP A 12 -1.62 36.64 -12.98
C ASP A 12 -3.07 37.11 -13.13
N LYS A 13 -4.05 36.26 -12.80
CA LYS A 13 -5.48 36.63 -12.84
C LYS A 13 -5.83 37.79 -11.90
N ALA A 14 -5.24 37.83 -10.71
CA ALA A 14 -5.46 38.91 -9.76
C ALA A 14 -4.89 40.24 -10.29
N ILE A 15 -3.68 40.22 -10.84
CA ILE A 15 -3.02 41.39 -11.44
C ILE A 15 -3.81 41.87 -12.66
N ASP A 16 -4.25 40.97 -13.55
CA ASP A 16 -5.10 41.30 -14.71
C ASP A 16 -6.38 42.02 -14.27
N LYS A 17 -7.02 41.50 -13.23
CA LYS A 17 -8.28 42.06 -12.70
C LYS A 17 -8.07 43.39 -11.98
N TRP A 18 -6.92 43.59 -11.33
CA TRP A 18 -6.59 44.88 -10.70
C TRP A 18 -6.19 45.93 -11.74
N GLU A 19 -5.55 45.52 -12.84
CA GLU A 19 -5.25 46.37 -13.99
C GLU A 19 -6.55 46.78 -14.72
N GLU A 20 -7.45 45.83 -14.97
CA GLU A 20 -8.76 46.08 -15.60
C GLU A 20 -9.67 47.00 -14.77
N ASN A 21 -9.63 46.88 -13.44
CA ASN A 21 -10.38 47.75 -12.52
C ASN A 21 -9.67 49.07 -12.18
N ALA A 22 -8.57 49.41 -12.87
CA ALA A 22 -7.77 50.62 -12.64
C ALA A 22 -7.26 50.81 -11.19
N LEU A 23 -7.10 49.73 -10.43
CA LEU A 23 -6.56 49.73 -9.07
C LEU A 23 -5.02 49.84 -9.07
N ILE A 24 -4.38 49.44 -10.17
CA ILE A 24 -2.92 49.51 -10.38
C ILE A 24 -2.61 49.99 -11.80
N ASN A 25 -1.51 50.73 -11.94
CA ASN A 25 -1.03 51.18 -13.24
C ASN A 25 -0.33 50.04 -14.01
N PRO A 26 -0.28 50.09 -15.36
CA PRO A 26 0.37 49.07 -16.19
C PRO A 26 1.85 48.83 -15.82
N ASP A 27 2.57 49.90 -15.47
CA ASP A 27 3.96 49.80 -15.02
C ASP A 27 4.10 49.06 -13.68
N THR A 28 3.10 49.18 -12.79
CA THR A 28 3.06 48.46 -11.52
C THR A 28 2.68 47.00 -11.73
N ALA A 29 1.75 46.71 -12.65
CA ALA A 29 1.38 45.35 -13.05
C ALA A 29 2.59 44.60 -13.64
N HIS A 30 3.37 45.25 -14.51
CA HIS A 30 4.58 44.66 -15.07
C HIS A 30 5.65 44.36 -14.00
N LYS A 31 5.85 45.27 -13.03
CA LYS A 31 6.76 45.05 -11.89
C LYS A 31 6.30 43.90 -10.98
N LEU A 32 4.99 43.74 -10.79
CA LEU A 32 4.42 42.65 -9.99
C LEU A 32 4.58 41.30 -10.68
N ARG A 33 4.29 41.20 -11.99
CA ARG A 33 4.53 39.97 -12.77
C ARG A 33 6.01 39.59 -12.80
N ALA A 34 6.91 40.57 -12.91
CA ALA A 34 8.35 40.35 -12.85
C ALA A 34 8.89 40.02 -11.45
N SER A 35 8.10 40.18 -10.38
CA SER A 35 8.52 39.92 -9.00
C SER A 35 8.49 38.44 -8.63
N TYR A 36 7.83 37.60 -9.44
CA TYR A 36 7.78 36.16 -9.25
C TYR A 36 8.17 35.39 -10.50
N GLU A 37 8.78 34.23 -10.29
CA GLU A 37 9.03 33.23 -11.33
C GLU A 37 8.11 32.05 -11.03
N SER A 38 7.30 31.65 -12.02
CA SER A 38 6.55 30.40 -11.93
C SER A 38 7.55 29.26 -12.03
N ASP A 39 7.66 28.44 -10.99
CA ASP A 39 8.46 27.22 -11.06
C ASP A 39 7.79 26.32 -12.10
N ALA A 40 8.46 26.12 -13.24
CA ALA A 40 7.90 25.43 -14.38
C ALA A 40 7.55 24.00 -13.97
N GLY A 41 6.27 23.63 -14.10
CA GLY A 41 5.79 22.25 -14.03
C GLY A 41 5.67 21.67 -12.61
N ASP A 42 4.47 21.17 -12.28
CA ASP A 42 4.21 20.32 -11.12
C ASP A 42 4.91 18.95 -11.28
N TYR A 43 6.24 18.95 -11.34
CA TYR A 43 7.07 17.77 -11.45
C TYR A 43 6.93 16.85 -10.24
N LYS A 44 6.23 17.25 -9.17
CA LYS A 44 6.00 16.40 -8.00
C LYS A 44 5.21 15.15 -8.38
N SER A 45 4.15 15.28 -9.17
CA SER A 45 3.37 14.13 -9.64
C SER A 45 4.19 13.26 -10.57
N LEU A 46 4.90 13.86 -11.54
CA LEU A 46 5.75 13.11 -12.47
C LEU A 46 6.88 12.38 -11.73
N THR A 47 7.50 13.03 -10.75
CA THR A 47 8.53 12.47 -9.88
C THR A 47 7.98 11.30 -9.08
N PHE A 48 6.80 11.44 -8.49
CA PHE A 48 6.12 10.37 -7.76
C PHE A 48 5.84 9.15 -8.65
N TYR A 49 5.26 9.36 -9.84
CA TYR A 49 5.01 8.26 -10.78
C TYR A 49 6.30 7.60 -11.28
N ALA A 50 7.34 8.38 -11.57
CA ALA A 50 8.65 7.86 -11.97
C ALA A 50 9.30 7.03 -10.85
N PHE A 51 9.19 7.45 -9.59
CA PHE A 51 9.67 6.66 -8.45
C PHE A 51 8.88 5.38 -8.28
N ILE A 52 7.55 5.40 -8.41
CA ILE A 52 6.75 4.17 -8.39
C ILE A 52 7.20 3.22 -9.50
N ALA A 53 7.34 3.71 -10.73
CA ALA A 53 7.79 2.90 -11.86
C ALA A 53 9.19 2.31 -11.59
N ALA A 54 10.13 3.10 -11.10
CA ALA A 54 11.48 2.63 -10.76
C ALA A 54 11.45 1.54 -9.67
N VAL A 55 10.63 1.72 -8.64
CA VAL A 55 10.44 0.73 -7.57
C VAL A 55 9.80 -0.55 -8.11
N SER A 56 8.75 -0.44 -8.92
CA SER A 56 8.10 -1.58 -9.56
C SER A 56 9.06 -2.35 -10.46
N CYS A 57 9.86 -1.65 -11.28
CA CYS A 57 10.88 -2.27 -12.12
C CYS A 57 11.95 -2.97 -11.27
N ALA A 58 12.42 -2.35 -10.19
CA ALA A 58 13.40 -2.96 -9.30
C ALA A 58 12.85 -4.24 -8.63
N LEU A 59 11.59 -4.22 -8.17
CA LEU A 59 10.92 -5.38 -7.58
C LEU A 59 10.70 -6.50 -8.61
N LEU A 60 10.27 -6.16 -9.82
CA LEU A 60 10.08 -7.13 -10.91
C LEU A 60 11.40 -7.74 -11.36
N ALA A 61 12.44 -6.92 -11.55
CA ALA A 61 13.78 -7.39 -11.90
C ALA A 61 14.33 -8.33 -10.81
N PHE A 62 14.15 -7.95 -9.54
CA PHE A 62 14.53 -8.81 -8.41
C PHE A 62 13.75 -10.13 -8.43
N GLY A 63 12.43 -10.09 -8.57
CA GLY A 63 11.60 -11.31 -8.64
C GLY A 63 11.98 -12.21 -9.81
N ALA A 64 12.20 -11.64 -10.99
CA ALA A 64 12.63 -12.37 -12.18
C ALA A 64 14.00 -13.03 -11.99
N LEU A 65 14.97 -12.33 -11.38
CA LEU A 65 16.28 -12.89 -11.08
C LEU A 65 16.24 -14.02 -10.05
N VAL A 66 15.37 -13.90 -9.03
CA VAL A 66 15.26 -14.91 -7.96
C VAL A 66 14.50 -16.16 -8.41
N LEU A 67 13.50 -16.01 -9.29
CA LEU A 67 12.73 -17.13 -9.83
C LEU A 67 13.44 -17.87 -10.97
N ASP A 68 14.48 -17.27 -11.57
CA ASP A 68 15.27 -17.92 -12.61
C ASP A 68 16.31 -18.89 -12.00
N GLU A 69 15.88 -20.13 -11.80
CA GLU A 69 16.72 -21.23 -11.30
C GLU A 69 17.99 -21.43 -12.14
N LYS A 70 17.93 -21.23 -13.47
CA LYS A 70 19.09 -21.41 -14.36
C LYS A 70 20.14 -20.34 -14.13
N TRP A 71 19.72 -19.11 -13.87
CA TRP A 71 20.63 -18.00 -13.59
C TRP A 71 21.34 -18.21 -12.24
N ILE A 72 20.57 -18.61 -11.22
CA ILE A 72 21.10 -18.93 -9.89
C ILE A 72 22.08 -20.11 -9.96
N GLU A 73 21.74 -21.19 -10.64
CA GLU A 73 22.63 -22.33 -10.84
C GLU A 73 23.89 -21.98 -11.62
N ARG A 74 23.80 -21.08 -12.60
CA ARG A 74 24.96 -20.60 -13.36
C ARG A 74 25.87 -19.75 -12.50
N MET A 75 25.34 -18.85 -11.68
CA MET A 75 26.13 -18.11 -10.69
C MET A 75 26.78 -19.03 -9.66
N ARG A 76 26.04 -20.03 -9.17
CA ARG A 76 26.56 -21.02 -8.22
C ARG A 76 27.74 -21.80 -8.82
N ARG A 77 27.64 -22.21 -10.09
CA ARG A 77 28.73 -22.89 -10.79
C ARG A 77 29.92 -21.98 -11.09
N TYR A 78 29.67 -20.73 -11.46
CA TYR A 78 30.74 -19.80 -11.85
C TYR A 78 31.56 -19.29 -10.66
N PHE A 79 30.90 -19.04 -9.53
CA PHE A 79 31.55 -18.50 -8.33
C PHE A 79 31.81 -19.52 -7.21
N ALA A 80 31.30 -20.75 -7.34
CA ALA A 80 31.34 -21.78 -6.29
C ALA A 80 30.88 -21.29 -4.91
N PHE A 81 30.03 -20.25 -4.86
CA PHE A 81 29.60 -19.67 -3.58
C PHE A 81 28.68 -20.65 -2.84
N SER A 82 29.03 -20.92 -1.58
CA SER A 82 28.08 -21.50 -0.63
C SER A 82 26.91 -20.54 -0.45
N GLU A 83 25.72 -21.09 -0.17
CA GLU A 83 24.52 -20.32 0.13
C GLU A 83 24.77 -19.34 1.30
N ILE A 84 25.58 -19.77 2.28
CA ILE A 84 26.03 -18.94 3.40
C ILE A 84 26.89 -17.77 2.92
N THR A 85 27.77 -17.97 1.93
CA THR A 85 28.61 -16.90 1.38
C THR A 85 27.77 -15.82 0.71
N ILE A 86 26.74 -16.20 -0.05
CA ILE A 86 25.80 -15.24 -0.65
C ILE A 86 25.06 -14.48 0.45
N GLY A 87 24.58 -15.19 1.48
CA GLY A 87 23.95 -14.58 2.66
C GLY A 87 24.85 -13.53 3.32
N LEU A 88 26.15 -13.85 3.52
CA LEU A 88 27.13 -12.93 4.11
C LEU A 88 27.39 -11.69 3.24
N ILE A 89 27.48 -11.84 1.92
CA ILE A 89 27.66 -10.71 0.99
C ILE A 89 26.48 -9.74 1.09
N PHE A 90 25.25 -10.26 1.05
CA PHE A 90 24.05 -9.43 1.18
C PHE A 90 23.88 -8.86 2.59
N ALA A 91 24.31 -9.58 3.63
CA ALA A 91 24.35 -9.03 5.00
C ALA A 91 25.34 -7.85 5.10
N ALA A 92 26.53 -7.99 4.53
CA ALA A 92 27.53 -6.91 4.48
C ALA A 92 26.99 -5.70 3.68
N LEU A 93 26.38 -5.94 2.53
CA LEU A 93 25.72 -4.90 1.72
C LEU A 93 24.63 -4.18 2.52
N THR A 94 23.81 -4.93 3.26
CA THR A 94 22.76 -4.38 4.13
C THR A 94 23.35 -3.43 5.16
N VAL A 95 24.45 -3.82 5.83
CA VAL A 95 25.15 -2.97 6.81
C VAL A 95 25.68 -1.69 6.15
N VAL A 96 26.33 -1.80 4.99
CA VAL A 96 26.84 -0.65 4.23
C VAL A 96 25.69 0.30 3.84
N LEU A 97 24.57 -0.24 3.37
CA LEU A 97 23.38 0.54 3.00
C LEU A 97 22.77 1.28 4.21
N ILE A 98 22.73 0.68 5.40
CA ILE A 98 22.26 1.36 6.63
C ILE A 98 23.09 2.61 6.88
N PHE A 99 24.43 2.49 6.87
CA PHE A 99 25.32 3.62 7.09
C PHE A 99 25.17 4.70 6.02
N TYR A 100 25.12 4.29 4.74
CA TYR A 100 24.93 5.20 3.62
C TYR A 100 23.60 5.96 3.71
N ILE A 101 22.48 5.27 3.96
CA ILE A 101 21.16 5.90 4.04
C ILE A 101 21.08 6.84 5.25
N ARG A 102 21.60 6.44 6.42
CA ARG A 102 21.64 7.32 7.60
C ARG A 102 22.44 8.60 7.34
N LYS A 103 23.62 8.48 6.70
CA LYS A 103 24.44 9.64 6.31
C LYS A 103 23.72 10.53 5.29
N ARG A 104 23.06 9.92 4.30
CA ARG A 104 22.32 10.62 3.25
C ARG A 104 21.09 11.35 3.80
N LYS A 105 20.29 10.73 4.68
CA LYS A 105 19.11 11.35 5.30
C LYS A 105 19.47 12.59 6.12
N ARG A 106 20.64 12.62 6.76
CA ARG A 106 21.15 13.81 7.47
C ARG A 106 21.53 14.94 6.51
N LYS A 107 22.07 14.61 5.33
CA LYS A 107 22.54 15.61 4.35
C LYS A 107 21.43 16.12 3.42
N PHE A 108 20.46 15.28 3.07
CA PHE A 108 19.39 15.57 2.12
C PHE A 108 18.02 15.28 2.74
N ILE A 109 17.57 16.17 3.62
CA ILE A 109 16.29 16.05 4.34
C ILE A 109 15.09 16.19 3.37
N ASN A 110 15.21 17.04 2.35
CA ASN A 110 14.10 17.36 1.44
C ASN A 110 13.83 16.29 0.36
N THR A 111 14.71 15.29 0.17
CA THR A 111 14.56 14.25 -0.85
C THR A 111 13.92 12.97 -0.30
N VAL A 112 12.71 13.09 0.26
CA VAL A 112 12.01 11.98 0.96
C VAL A 112 11.84 10.75 0.07
N TRP A 113 11.35 10.94 -1.17
CA TRP A 113 11.06 9.84 -2.10
C TRP A 113 12.32 9.04 -2.50
N ALA A 114 13.41 9.74 -2.83
CA ALA A 114 14.68 9.11 -3.16
C ALA A 114 15.32 8.38 -1.97
N ASN A 115 15.12 8.88 -0.75
CA ASN A 115 15.61 8.22 0.45
C ASN A 115 14.78 6.97 0.77
N GLU A 116 13.47 7.00 0.54
CA GLU A 116 12.58 5.84 0.73
C GLU A 116 12.80 4.76 -0.34
N SER A 117 13.11 5.11 -1.60
CA SER A 117 13.44 4.11 -2.62
C SER A 117 14.72 3.32 -2.28
N LEU A 118 15.72 3.97 -1.68
CA LEU A 118 16.91 3.28 -1.14
C LEU A 118 16.58 2.36 0.03
N CYS A 119 15.56 2.72 0.84
CA CYS A 119 15.11 1.85 1.93
C CYS A 119 14.50 0.56 1.38
N ILE A 120 13.87 0.58 0.19
CA ILE A 120 13.39 -0.65 -0.47
C ILE A 120 14.56 -1.56 -0.85
N LEU A 121 15.62 -1.00 -1.44
CA LEU A 121 16.83 -1.77 -1.76
C LEU A 121 17.46 -2.39 -0.50
N LEU A 122 17.50 -1.62 0.60
CA LEU A 122 17.94 -2.12 1.91
C LEU A 122 17.08 -3.31 2.38
N GLY A 123 15.75 -3.20 2.29
CA GLY A 123 14.84 -4.28 2.67
C GLY A 123 14.98 -5.53 1.82
N LEU A 124 15.16 -5.37 0.50
CA LEU A 124 15.41 -6.48 -0.42
C LEU A 124 16.74 -7.17 -0.10
N SER A 125 17.81 -6.41 0.07
CA SER A 125 19.13 -6.94 0.46
C SER A 125 19.06 -7.75 1.74
N ALA A 126 18.36 -7.24 2.75
CA ALA A 126 18.17 -7.94 4.02
C ALA A 126 17.33 -9.22 3.87
N SER A 127 16.28 -9.18 3.04
CA SER A 127 15.42 -10.33 2.78
C SER A 127 16.17 -11.45 2.07
N VAL A 128 17.04 -11.12 1.10
CA VAL A 128 17.95 -12.07 0.44
C VAL A 128 18.89 -12.71 1.46
N ALA A 129 19.52 -11.91 2.30
CA ALA A 129 20.45 -12.42 3.30
C ALA A 129 19.77 -13.47 4.20
N VAL A 130 18.59 -13.17 4.73
CA VAL A 130 17.80 -14.11 5.55
C VAL A 130 17.42 -15.37 4.78
N ALA A 131 16.94 -15.23 3.53
CA ALA A 131 16.55 -16.37 2.71
C ALA A 131 17.73 -17.33 2.44
N TYR A 132 18.90 -16.80 2.11
CA TYR A 132 20.10 -17.60 1.83
C TYR A 132 20.70 -18.22 3.08
N PHE A 133 20.66 -17.55 4.23
CA PHE A 133 21.00 -18.19 5.50
C PHE A 133 20.07 -19.37 5.80
N GLY A 134 18.76 -19.21 5.60
CA GLY A 134 17.79 -20.29 5.78
C GLY A 134 18.08 -21.52 4.91
N LYS A 135 18.41 -21.30 3.63
CA LYS A 135 18.84 -22.38 2.73
C LYS A 135 20.15 -23.04 3.20
N GLY A 136 21.14 -22.22 3.59
CA GLY A 136 22.43 -22.70 4.06
C GLY A 136 22.38 -23.54 5.35
N PHE A 137 21.38 -23.32 6.21
CA PHE A 137 21.10 -24.15 7.39
C PHE A 137 20.18 -25.34 7.12
N SER A 138 19.88 -25.63 5.84
CA SER A 138 19.01 -26.73 5.41
C SER A 138 17.67 -26.76 6.15
N MET A 139 17.05 -25.59 6.39
CA MET A 139 15.73 -25.53 7.03
C MET A 139 14.70 -26.28 6.17
N ASN A 140 14.02 -27.24 6.78
CA ASN A 140 12.99 -28.03 6.12
C ASN A 140 11.81 -27.14 5.70
N THR A 141 11.07 -27.59 4.69
CA THR A 141 9.90 -26.88 4.15
C THR A 141 8.87 -26.53 5.23
N ASP A 142 8.71 -27.41 6.23
CA ASP A 142 7.79 -27.20 7.36
C ASP A 142 8.23 -26.08 8.32
N GLN A 143 9.49 -25.64 8.26
CA GLN A 143 10.03 -24.57 9.11
C GLN A 143 10.16 -23.23 8.38
N TYR A 144 9.77 -23.16 7.10
CA TYR A 144 9.95 -21.96 6.29
C TYR A 144 9.22 -20.73 6.84
N TYR A 145 8.12 -20.92 7.58
CA TYR A 145 7.43 -19.81 8.24
C TYR A 145 8.36 -19.08 9.24
N TRP A 146 9.29 -19.76 9.93
CA TRP A 146 10.25 -19.09 10.82
C TRP A 146 11.22 -18.17 10.06
N LEU A 147 11.53 -18.47 8.80
CA LEU A 147 12.32 -17.58 7.96
C LEU A 147 11.53 -16.33 7.60
N ILE A 148 10.25 -16.46 7.27
CA ILE A 148 9.38 -15.30 7.00
C ILE A 148 9.27 -14.43 8.26
N PHE A 149 9.13 -15.04 9.45
CA PHE A 149 9.15 -14.33 10.72
C PHE A 149 10.47 -13.58 10.93
N ALA A 150 11.61 -14.24 10.72
CA ALA A 150 12.92 -13.63 10.84
C ALA A 150 13.09 -12.46 9.86
N THR A 151 12.61 -12.58 8.61
CA THR A 151 12.59 -11.48 7.64
C THR A 151 11.75 -10.32 8.14
N GLY A 152 10.55 -10.58 8.67
CA GLY A 152 9.69 -9.55 9.27
C GLY A 152 10.38 -8.82 10.42
N ALA A 153 11.03 -9.57 11.33
CA ALA A 153 11.77 -9.00 12.46
C ALA A 153 12.96 -8.13 12.00
N VAL A 154 13.73 -8.60 11.02
CA VAL A 154 14.84 -7.83 10.44
C VAL A 154 14.33 -6.56 9.77
N LEU A 155 13.27 -6.63 8.97
CA LEU A 155 12.66 -5.45 8.35
C LEU A 155 12.16 -4.45 9.40
N GLY A 156 11.56 -4.92 10.50
CA GLY A 156 11.13 -4.08 11.62
C GLY A 156 12.30 -3.37 12.31
N TYR A 157 13.40 -4.09 12.57
CA TYR A 157 14.62 -3.50 13.10
C TYR A 157 15.21 -2.45 12.15
N LEU A 158 15.29 -2.74 10.85
CA LEU A 158 15.80 -1.81 9.84
C LEU A 158 14.90 -0.59 9.68
N ALA A 159 13.58 -0.77 9.73
CA ALA A 159 12.60 0.30 9.70
C ALA A 159 12.82 1.27 10.87
N PHE A 160 13.04 0.75 12.08
CA PHE A 160 13.38 1.54 13.26
C PHE A 160 14.75 2.21 13.11
N ALA A 161 15.76 1.47 12.69
CA ALA A 161 17.14 1.94 12.55
C ALA A 161 17.28 3.11 11.56
N VAL A 162 16.53 3.08 10.46
CA VAL A 162 16.60 4.07 9.39
C VAL A 162 15.42 5.05 9.41
N GLN A 163 14.47 4.87 10.33
CA GLN A 163 13.21 5.62 10.40
C GLN A 163 12.51 5.66 9.03
N SER A 164 12.28 4.49 8.44
CA SER A 164 11.58 4.34 7.14
C SER A 164 10.17 3.83 7.35
N ARG A 165 9.19 4.58 6.82
CA ARG A 165 7.78 4.17 6.88
C ARG A 165 7.50 3.01 5.92
N LEU A 166 8.17 2.96 4.77
CA LEU A 166 8.00 1.88 3.81
C LEU A 166 8.48 0.54 4.35
N LEU A 167 9.65 0.49 4.99
CA LEU A 167 10.16 -0.73 5.62
C LEU A 167 9.25 -1.21 6.75
N TRP A 168 8.63 -0.28 7.49
CA TRP A 168 7.65 -0.62 8.51
C TRP A 168 6.40 -1.27 7.91
N ILE A 169 5.89 -0.71 6.81
CA ILE A 169 4.76 -1.30 6.07
C ILE A 169 5.14 -2.68 5.53
N ALA A 170 6.33 -2.81 4.94
CA ALA A 170 6.85 -4.09 4.44
C ALA A 170 6.91 -5.13 5.56
N MET A 171 7.40 -4.76 6.75
CA MET A 171 7.40 -5.63 7.93
C MET A 171 6.00 -6.09 8.31
N LEU A 172 5.00 -5.20 8.37
CA LEU A 172 3.61 -5.57 8.68
C LEU A 172 3.02 -6.54 7.64
N LEU A 173 3.36 -6.36 6.35
CA LEU A 173 2.94 -7.28 5.29
C LEU A 173 3.65 -8.63 5.41
N THR A 174 4.96 -8.64 5.69
CA THR A 174 5.75 -9.85 5.89
C THR A 174 5.24 -10.65 7.09
N PHE A 175 4.89 -10.00 8.21
CA PHE A 175 4.26 -10.68 9.33
C PHE A 175 2.86 -11.22 9.01
N GLY A 176 2.12 -10.56 8.10
CA GLY A 176 0.87 -11.12 7.57
C GLY A 176 1.10 -12.39 6.75
N GLY A 177 2.15 -12.40 5.92
CA GLY A 177 2.59 -13.59 5.19
C GLY A 177 3.08 -14.71 6.11
N TRP A 178 3.81 -14.37 7.17
CA TRP A 178 4.20 -15.33 8.21
C TRP A 178 2.99 -15.94 8.89
N TRP A 179 2.02 -15.11 9.31
CA TRP A 179 0.79 -15.59 9.94
C TRP A 179 0.02 -16.52 9.00
N ALA A 180 -0.08 -16.18 7.71
CA ALA A 180 -0.68 -17.06 6.72
C ALA A 180 0.03 -18.41 6.64
N ALA A 181 1.36 -18.41 6.45
CA ALA A 181 2.15 -19.63 6.35
C ALA A 181 2.06 -20.49 7.62
N TYR A 182 2.25 -19.87 8.80
CA TYR A 182 2.18 -20.56 10.08
C TYR A 182 0.82 -21.21 10.30
N THR A 183 -0.26 -20.45 10.11
CA THR A 183 -1.60 -20.97 10.36
C THR A 183 -2.00 -22.05 9.36
N GLU A 184 -1.53 -21.99 8.11
CA GLU A 184 -1.74 -23.03 7.11
C GLU A 184 -1.03 -24.33 7.49
N THR A 185 0.28 -24.26 7.79
CA THR A 185 1.04 -25.44 8.23
C THR A 185 0.48 -26.03 9.53
N ALA A 186 0.08 -25.19 10.47
CA ALA A 186 -0.52 -25.65 11.73
C ALA A 186 -1.89 -26.31 11.52
N ALA A 187 -2.72 -25.81 10.59
CA ALA A 187 -3.99 -26.45 10.23
C ALA A 187 -3.78 -27.83 9.57
N THR A 188 -2.76 -27.97 8.71
CA THR A 188 -2.42 -29.26 8.09
C THR A 188 -1.91 -30.27 9.12
N ASN A 189 -1.06 -29.85 10.06
CA ASN A 189 -0.42 -30.75 11.01
C ASN A 189 -1.28 -31.12 12.23
N HIS A 190 -2.16 -30.22 12.67
CA HIS A 190 -2.92 -30.37 13.93
C HIS A 190 -4.45 -30.35 13.72
N GLY A 191 -4.93 -30.35 12.48
CA GLY A 191 -6.35 -30.34 12.15
C GLY A 191 -7.04 -29.02 12.54
N ALA A 192 -8.20 -29.10 13.21
CA ALA A 192 -9.10 -27.96 13.49
C ALA A 192 -8.60 -26.95 14.55
N PHE A 193 -7.29 -26.77 14.71
CA PHE A 193 -6.66 -25.93 15.73
C PHE A 193 -7.17 -24.48 15.71
N PHE A 194 -7.50 -23.94 14.54
CA PHE A 194 -8.03 -22.58 14.38
C PHE A 194 -9.56 -22.53 14.38
N TRP A 195 -10.24 -23.39 15.12
CA TRP A 195 -11.72 -23.43 15.20
C TRP A 195 -12.42 -23.51 13.84
N GLY A 196 -11.78 -24.18 12.86
CA GLY A 196 -12.30 -24.27 11.49
C GLY A 196 -12.31 -22.94 10.72
N MET A 197 -11.53 -21.93 11.16
CA MET A 197 -11.38 -20.68 10.43
C MET A 197 -10.54 -20.89 9.16
N ASN A 198 -11.08 -20.47 8.02
CA ASN A 198 -10.35 -20.48 6.76
C ASN A 198 -9.32 -19.34 6.68
N MET A 199 -8.53 -19.30 5.60
CA MET A 199 -7.42 -18.35 5.47
C MET A 199 -7.89 -16.87 5.47
N PRO A 200 -8.92 -16.47 4.70
CA PRO A 200 -9.41 -15.08 4.74
C PRO A 200 -9.86 -14.63 6.12
N LEU A 201 -10.53 -15.49 6.90
CA LEU A 201 -10.96 -15.16 8.26
C LEU A 201 -9.77 -14.99 9.20
N ARG A 202 -8.79 -15.91 9.16
CA ARG A 202 -7.55 -15.82 9.95
C ARG A 202 -6.76 -14.53 9.66
N LEU A 203 -6.73 -14.09 8.41
CA LEU A 203 -6.08 -12.82 8.01
C LEU A 203 -6.88 -11.58 8.37
N THR A 204 -8.21 -11.68 8.40
CA THR A 204 -9.08 -10.59 8.88
C THR A 204 -8.80 -10.29 10.35
N LEU A 205 -8.64 -11.33 11.17
CA LEU A 205 -8.24 -11.19 12.57
C LEU A 205 -6.82 -10.60 12.70
N TYR A 206 -5.89 -10.98 11.84
CA TYR A 206 -4.57 -10.37 11.79
C TYR A 206 -4.63 -8.87 11.48
N GLY A 207 -5.43 -8.45 10.49
CA GLY A 207 -5.64 -7.02 10.19
C GLY A 207 -6.19 -6.24 11.38
N LEU A 208 -7.13 -6.84 12.12
CA LEU A 208 -7.67 -6.27 13.37
C LEU A 208 -6.59 -6.17 14.46
N LEU A 209 -5.76 -7.20 14.61
CA LEU A 209 -4.63 -7.18 15.54
C LEU A 209 -3.64 -6.06 15.19
N VAL A 210 -3.31 -5.87 13.91
CA VAL A 210 -2.46 -4.76 13.46
C VAL A 210 -3.08 -3.41 13.81
N LEU A 211 -4.41 -3.25 13.69
CA LEU A 211 -5.10 -2.04 14.12
C LEU A 211 -4.97 -1.81 15.63
N LEU A 212 -5.18 -2.84 16.46
CA LEU A 212 -5.01 -2.75 17.91
C LEU A 212 -3.57 -2.37 18.29
N VAL A 213 -2.60 -3.01 17.66
CA VAL A 213 -1.17 -2.70 17.83
C VAL A 213 -0.87 -1.27 17.38
N ALA A 214 -1.47 -0.78 16.29
CA ALA A 214 -1.31 0.60 15.85
C ALA A 214 -1.81 1.62 16.91
N TYR A 215 -2.90 1.31 17.61
CA TYR A 215 -3.38 2.14 18.72
C TYR A 215 -2.44 2.06 19.94
N ALA A 216 -1.91 0.88 20.25
CA ALA A 216 -0.94 0.71 21.35
C ALA A 216 0.37 1.46 21.07
N ILE A 217 0.89 1.37 19.85
CA ILE A 217 2.12 2.02 19.40
C ILE A 217 2.03 3.55 19.53
N ARG A 218 0.86 4.17 19.37
CA ARG A 218 0.67 5.62 19.60
C ARG A 218 1.06 6.06 21.00
N ARG A 219 1.01 5.17 22.00
CA ARG A 219 1.39 5.45 23.39
C ARG A 219 2.89 5.33 23.62
N ILE A 220 3.62 4.67 22.72
CA ILE A 220 5.05 4.37 22.86
C ILE A 220 5.86 5.40 22.07
N LYS A 221 6.47 6.37 22.77
CA LYS A 221 7.23 7.48 22.16
C LYS A 221 8.17 7.07 21.01
N PRO A 222 9.06 6.06 21.13
CA PRO A 222 9.99 5.71 20.06
C PRO A 222 9.31 5.11 18.81
N LEU A 223 8.07 4.62 18.92
CA LEU A 223 7.33 4.00 17.82
C LEU A 223 6.18 4.87 17.30
N ALA A 224 5.90 6.01 17.95
CA ALA A 224 4.78 6.88 17.63
C ALA A 224 4.79 7.36 16.17
N ASP A 225 5.97 7.56 15.59
CA ASP A 225 6.16 7.97 14.19
C ASP A 225 5.62 6.94 13.17
N PHE A 226 5.57 5.67 13.56
CA PHE A 226 5.04 4.58 12.74
C PHE A 226 3.55 4.35 12.94
N ALA A 227 2.91 5.01 13.90
CA ALA A 227 1.50 4.80 14.18
C ALA A 227 0.55 5.19 13.04
N PRO A 228 0.77 6.30 12.29
CA PRO A 228 -0.07 6.61 11.12
C PRO A 228 0.04 5.54 10.04
N SER A 229 1.25 5.07 9.74
CA SER A 229 1.49 4.00 8.76
C SER A 229 0.86 2.68 9.21
N SER A 230 1.00 2.32 10.49
CA SER A 230 0.41 1.09 11.05
C SER A 230 -1.11 1.13 11.02
N TYR A 231 -1.71 2.29 11.33
CA TYR A 231 -3.15 2.49 11.26
C TYR A 231 -3.68 2.35 9.83
N PHE A 232 -3.04 3.01 8.87
CA PHE A 232 -3.42 2.94 7.45
C PHE A 232 -3.29 1.50 6.90
N THR A 233 -2.15 0.86 7.14
CA THR A 233 -1.89 -0.53 6.70
C THR A 233 -2.83 -1.52 7.37
N GLY A 234 -3.11 -1.36 8.68
CA GLY A 234 -4.06 -2.20 9.40
C GLY A 234 -5.46 -2.16 8.81
N TRP A 235 -5.95 -0.98 8.44
CA TRP A 235 -7.25 -0.85 7.78
C TRP A 235 -7.26 -1.47 6.38
N ILE A 236 -6.21 -1.27 5.57
CA ILE A 236 -6.11 -1.94 4.26
C ILE A 236 -6.15 -3.46 4.42
N LEU A 237 -5.32 -3.99 5.31
CA LEU A 237 -5.23 -5.42 5.55
C LEU A 237 -6.58 -5.98 6.01
N PHE A 238 -7.22 -5.34 6.99
CA PHE A 238 -8.53 -5.74 7.48
C PHE A 238 -9.59 -5.68 6.37
N LEU A 239 -9.71 -4.56 5.66
CA LEU A 239 -10.73 -4.37 4.63
C LEU A 239 -10.53 -5.34 3.46
N PHE A 240 -9.29 -5.56 3.02
CA PHE A 240 -8.97 -6.45 1.91
C PHE A 240 -9.23 -7.91 2.24
N THR A 241 -8.83 -8.35 3.44
CA THR A 241 -9.01 -9.74 3.86
C THR A 241 -10.46 -10.04 4.23
N ALA A 242 -11.18 -9.07 4.81
CA ALA A 242 -12.62 -9.16 5.03
C ALA A 242 -13.42 -9.14 3.72
N TRP A 243 -12.94 -8.42 2.69
CA TRP A 243 -13.51 -8.50 1.34
C TRP A 243 -13.32 -9.91 0.76
N GLY A 244 -12.12 -10.49 0.86
CA GLY A 244 -11.88 -11.88 0.48
C GLY A 244 -12.81 -12.86 1.21
N LEU A 245 -12.98 -12.68 2.53
CA LEU A 245 -13.91 -13.45 3.36
C LEU A 245 -15.37 -13.29 2.90
N SER A 246 -15.75 -12.11 2.43
CA SER A 246 -17.10 -11.87 1.89
C SER A 246 -17.37 -12.65 0.59
N ILE A 247 -16.33 -13.02 -0.16
CA ILE A 247 -16.41 -13.84 -1.38
C ILE A 247 -16.40 -15.33 -1.04
N SER A 248 -15.47 -15.75 -0.18
CA SER A 248 -15.28 -17.17 0.11
C SER A 248 -16.21 -17.70 1.20
N GLY A 249 -16.75 -16.84 2.07
CA GLY A 249 -17.30 -17.24 3.37
C GLY A 249 -16.24 -17.91 4.25
N ASN A 250 -16.68 -18.60 5.32
CA ASN A 250 -15.82 -19.50 6.11
C ASN A 250 -15.91 -20.96 5.59
N TYR A 251 -15.71 -21.14 4.29
CA TYR A 251 -15.72 -22.45 3.64
C TYR A 251 -14.31 -22.81 3.16
N SER A 252 -14.04 -24.11 2.99
CA SER A 252 -12.79 -24.57 2.38
C SER A 252 -12.76 -24.24 0.88
N PHE A 253 -11.56 -24.23 0.27
CA PHE A 253 -11.44 -23.94 -1.16
C PHE A 253 -12.22 -24.95 -2.03
N GLN A 254 -12.25 -26.22 -1.62
CA GLN A 254 -12.98 -27.29 -2.32
C GLN A 254 -14.49 -27.18 -2.16
N GLU A 255 -14.97 -26.72 -1.01
CA GLU A 255 -16.39 -26.46 -0.79
C GLU A 255 -16.86 -25.22 -1.56
N TRP A 256 -16.03 -24.17 -1.60
CA TRP A 256 -16.36 -22.94 -2.30
C TRP A 256 -16.54 -23.16 -3.81
N THR A 257 -15.76 -24.04 -4.44
CA THR A 257 -15.89 -24.35 -5.87
C THR A 257 -17.08 -25.25 -6.21
N SER A 258 -17.67 -25.94 -5.22
CA SER A 258 -18.70 -26.95 -5.44
C SER A 258 -20.13 -26.49 -5.17
N PHE A 259 -20.32 -25.41 -4.39
CA PHE A 259 -21.66 -24.94 -4.02
C PHE A 259 -22.09 -23.66 -4.74
N ARG A 260 -23.42 -23.48 -4.86
CA ARG A 260 -24.06 -22.28 -5.40
C ARG A 260 -23.70 -21.06 -4.55
N GLN A 261 -23.29 -19.98 -5.20
CA GLN A 261 -22.81 -18.73 -4.60
C GLN A 261 -23.79 -18.05 -3.61
N SER A 262 -25.07 -18.44 -3.61
CA SER A 262 -26.05 -17.93 -2.64
C SER A 262 -25.71 -18.23 -1.18
N ARG A 263 -24.90 -19.26 -0.89
CA ARG A 263 -24.49 -19.59 0.49
C ARG A 263 -23.52 -18.60 1.12
N VAL A 264 -22.81 -17.80 0.31
CA VAL A 264 -21.90 -16.75 0.81
C VAL A 264 -22.58 -15.39 0.94
N LEU A 265 -23.85 -15.26 0.54
CA LEU A 265 -24.60 -14.00 0.60
C LEU A 265 -24.64 -13.40 2.01
N PHE A 266 -24.78 -14.23 3.05
CA PHE A 266 -24.73 -13.78 4.44
C PHE A 266 -23.42 -13.06 4.78
N TRP A 267 -22.28 -13.57 4.30
CA TRP A 267 -20.97 -12.96 4.49
C TRP A 267 -20.84 -11.64 3.73
N ALA A 268 -21.39 -11.57 2.52
CA ALA A 268 -21.42 -10.33 1.74
C ALA A 268 -22.27 -9.23 2.40
N ILE A 269 -23.44 -9.58 2.95
CA ILE A 269 -24.29 -8.66 3.71
C ILE A 269 -23.57 -8.24 4.99
N GLY A 270 -23.01 -9.17 5.76
CA GLY A 270 -22.25 -8.87 6.98
C GLY A 270 -21.09 -7.91 6.72
N TYR A 271 -20.32 -8.14 5.65
CA TYR A 271 -19.25 -7.23 5.26
C TYR A 271 -19.76 -5.84 4.85
N THR A 272 -20.90 -5.77 4.16
CA THR A 272 -21.55 -4.49 3.83
C THR A 272 -21.96 -3.72 5.09
N VAL A 273 -22.54 -4.40 6.08
CA VAL A 273 -22.90 -3.78 7.37
C VAL A 273 -21.65 -3.26 8.09
N VAL A 274 -20.56 -4.02 8.10
CA VAL A 274 -19.27 -3.59 8.66
C VAL A 274 -18.74 -2.35 7.94
N LEU A 275 -18.76 -2.32 6.61
CA LEU A 275 -18.33 -1.17 5.82
C LEU A 275 -19.16 0.09 6.08
N VAL A 276 -20.49 -0.05 6.16
CA VAL A 276 -21.38 1.06 6.54
C VAL A 276 -21.07 1.55 7.95
N GLY A 277 -20.86 0.64 8.91
CA GLY A 277 -20.45 0.98 10.27
C GLY A 277 -19.13 1.76 10.32
N ILE A 278 -18.12 1.32 9.56
CA ILE A 278 -16.81 2.00 9.44
C ILE A 278 -16.99 3.37 8.78
N LEU A 279 -17.80 3.47 7.73
CA LEU A 279 -18.07 4.72 7.04
C LEU A 279 -18.72 5.76 7.98
N LEU A 280 -19.75 5.35 8.71
CA LEU A 280 -20.42 6.20 9.71
C LEU A 280 -19.44 6.62 10.82
N TYR A 281 -18.60 5.70 11.28
CA TYR A 281 -17.55 5.98 12.27
C TYR A 281 -16.52 6.99 11.74
N ALA A 282 -16.05 6.82 10.49
CA ALA A 282 -15.07 7.69 9.86
C ALA A 282 -15.61 9.11 9.67
N VAL A 283 -16.88 9.24 9.24
CA VAL A 283 -17.56 10.54 9.12
C VAL A 283 -17.69 11.22 10.48
N LYS A 284 -18.10 10.49 11.53
CA LYS A 284 -18.18 11.04 12.90
C LYS A 284 -16.83 11.53 13.41
N ARG A 285 -15.73 10.86 13.07
CA ARG A 285 -14.37 11.25 13.46
C ARG A 285 -13.69 12.24 12.52
N LYS A 286 -14.35 12.65 11.42
CA LYS A 286 -13.75 13.47 10.35
C LYS A 286 -12.45 12.85 9.79
N ASP A 287 -12.36 11.52 9.79
CA ASP A 287 -11.23 10.78 9.23
C ASP A 287 -11.47 10.58 7.72
N ASN A 288 -10.98 11.52 6.92
CA ASN A 288 -11.14 11.49 5.46
C ASN A 288 -10.50 10.23 4.84
N ASN A 289 -9.34 9.81 5.33
CA ASN A 289 -8.63 8.65 4.78
C ASN A 289 -9.42 7.37 4.99
N LEU A 290 -9.90 7.13 6.22
CA LEU A 290 -10.71 5.95 6.52
C LEU A 290 -12.06 5.97 5.78
N ARG A 291 -12.67 7.17 5.66
CA ARG A 291 -13.93 7.35 4.91
C ARG A 291 -13.73 6.95 3.45
N ASP A 292 -12.69 7.46 2.81
CA ASP A 292 -12.44 7.24 1.39
C ASP A 292 -12.06 5.77 1.12
N MET A 293 -11.33 5.13 2.04
CA MET A 293 -11.09 3.68 2.02
C MET A 293 -12.39 2.87 2.13
N ALA A 294 -13.23 3.18 3.11
CA ALA A 294 -14.49 2.46 3.31
C ALA A 294 -15.42 2.61 2.10
N LEU A 295 -15.48 3.80 1.49
CA LEU A 295 -16.21 4.03 0.25
C LEU A 295 -15.66 3.21 -0.92
N LEU A 296 -14.34 3.15 -1.07
CA LEU A 296 -13.68 2.35 -2.10
C LEU A 296 -14.00 0.87 -1.94
N PHE A 297 -13.89 0.34 -0.72
CA PHE A 297 -14.21 -1.07 -0.45
C PHE A 297 -15.71 -1.39 -0.53
N LEU A 298 -16.58 -0.43 -0.23
CA LEU A 298 -18.03 -0.57 -0.45
C LEU A 298 -18.36 -0.68 -1.93
N LEU A 299 -17.77 0.18 -2.75
CA LEU A 299 -17.91 0.14 -4.20
C LEU A 299 -17.30 -1.14 -4.78
N LEU A 300 -16.12 -1.55 -4.31
CA LEU A 300 -15.48 -2.82 -4.68
C LEU A 300 -16.38 -4.02 -4.34
N ASN A 301 -16.95 -4.06 -3.13
CA ASN A 301 -17.83 -5.14 -2.72
C ASN A 301 -19.11 -5.17 -3.57
N LEU A 302 -19.73 -4.01 -3.82
CA LEU A 302 -20.92 -3.90 -4.67
C LEU A 302 -20.66 -4.43 -6.08
N TYR A 303 -19.55 -4.01 -6.71
CA TYR A 303 -19.20 -4.50 -8.04
C TYR A 303 -18.81 -5.96 -8.04
N THR A 304 -18.15 -6.45 -6.99
CA THR A 304 -17.87 -7.88 -6.82
C THR A 304 -19.17 -8.68 -6.89
N ARG A 305 -20.22 -8.26 -6.16
CA ARG A 305 -21.55 -8.91 -6.21
C ARG A 305 -22.22 -8.74 -7.57
N TYR A 306 -22.08 -7.58 -8.21
CA TYR A 306 -22.63 -7.36 -9.54
C TYR A 306 -22.06 -8.37 -10.56
N PHE A 307 -20.74 -8.56 -10.58
CA PHE A 307 -20.13 -9.59 -11.42
C PHE A 307 -20.58 -10.98 -11.02
N GLU A 308 -20.54 -11.30 -9.73
CA GLU A 308 -20.85 -12.62 -9.21
C GLU A 308 -22.28 -13.10 -9.53
N TYR A 309 -23.29 -12.23 -9.44
CA TYR A 309 -24.69 -12.63 -9.64
C TYR A 309 -25.22 -12.38 -11.05
N PHE A 310 -24.71 -11.38 -11.78
CA PHE A 310 -25.27 -10.98 -13.07
C PHE A 310 -24.46 -11.41 -14.29
N TRP A 311 -23.22 -11.86 -14.12
CA TRP A 311 -22.34 -12.20 -15.23
C TRP A 311 -22.91 -13.28 -16.14
N ASP A 312 -23.39 -14.40 -15.59
CA ASP A 312 -23.89 -15.54 -16.38
C ASP A 312 -25.37 -15.44 -16.72
N VAL A 313 -26.11 -14.56 -16.05
CA VAL A 313 -27.56 -14.43 -16.17
C VAL A 313 -27.97 -13.33 -17.15
N THR A 314 -27.15 -12.30 -17.32
CA THR A 314 -27.51 -11.09 -18.09
C THR A 314 -26.84 -11.09 -19.47
N ASN A 315 -27.53 -10.55 -20.48
CA ASN A 315 -26.90 -10.24 -21.76
C ASN A 315 -25.66 -9.34 -21.55
N LYS A 316 -24.53 -9.69 -22.16
CA LYS A 316 -23.25 -8.98 -21.95
C LYS A 316 -23.33 -7.49 -22.32
N GLY A 317 -24.07 -7.13 -23.36
CA GLY A 317 -24.28 -5.73 -23.76
C GLY A 317 -25.02 -4.94 -22.68
N ILE A 318 -26.11 -5.50 -22.13
CA ILE A 318 -26.86 -4.89 -21.02
C ILE A 318 -25.98 -4.79 -19.77
N PHE A 319 -25.25 -5.87 -19.45
CA PHE A 319 -24.35 -5.93 -18.31
C PHE A 319 -23.31 -4.80 -18.32
N PHE A 320 -22.62 -4.60 -19.45
CA PHE A 320 -21.63 -3.53 -19.58
C PHE A 320 -22.26 -2.15 -19.70
N THR A 321 -23.46 -2.03 -20.25
CA THR A 321 -24.18 -0.74 -20.31
C THR A 321 -24.53 -0.24 -18.91
N ILE A 322 -25.06 -1.11 -18.05
CA ILE A 322 -25.35 -0.76 -16.64
C ILE A 322 -24.07 -0.35 -15.92
N LEU A 323 -22.97 -1.09 -16.13
CA LEU A 323 -21.67 -0.79 -15.53
C LEU A 323 -21.10 0.55 -16.01
N ALA A 324 -21.21 0.84 -17.31
CA ALA A 324 -20.78 2.12 -17.87
C ALA A 324 -21.60 3.29 -17.31
N LEU A 325 -22.93 3.13 -17.23
CA LEU A 325 -23.82 4.12 -16.65
C LEU A 325 -23.53 4.36 -15.17
N SER A 326 -23.25 3.32 -14.38
CA SER A 326 -22.92 3.47 -12.96
C SER A 326 -21.61 4.24 -12.76
N PHE A 327 -20.55 3.92 -13.51
CA PHE A 327 -19.29 4.67 -13.47
C PHE A 327 -19.45 6.12 -13.95
N TRP A 328 -20.22 6.34 -15.01
CA TRP A 328 -20.51 7.68 -15.50
C TRP A 328 -21.25 8.53 -14.48
N LEU A 329 -22.26 7.98 -13.79
CA LEU A 329 -23.00 8.67 -12.73
C LEU A 329 -22.11 9.03 -11.54
N ILE A 330 -21.22 8.12 -11.13
CA ILE A 330 -20.25 8.36 -10.07
C ILE A 330 -19.30 9.50 -10.49
N GLY A 331 -18.72 9.41 -11.69
CA GLY A 331 -17.83 10.44 -12.23
C GLY A 331 -18.49 11.82 -12.29
N ARG A 332 -19.73 11.89 -12.80
CA ARG A 332 -20.51 13.13 -12.88
C ARG A 332 -20.76 13.74 -11.50
N LYS A 333 -21.11 12.93 -10.49
CA LYS A 333 -21.30 13.43 -9.11
C LYS A 333 -20.01 13.96 -8.50
N LEU A 334 -18.88 13.27 -8.73
CA LEU A 334 -17.57 13.72 -8.26
C LEU A 334 -17.19 15.06 -8.90
N GLU A 335 -17.45 15.24 -10.20
CA GLU A 335 -17.19 16.49 -10.90
C GLU A 335 -18.05 17.65 -10.36
N GLN A 336 -19.33 17.39 -10.09
CA GLN A 336 -20.23 18.38 -9.48
C GLN A 336 -19.77 18.78 -8.07
N TYR A 337 -19.34 17.80 -7.26
CA TYR A 337 -18.81 18.08 -5.93
C TYR A 337 -17.55 18.94 -6.01
N ARG A 338 -16.63 18.61 -6.91
CA ARG A 338 -15.42 19.39 -7.16
C ARG A 338 -15.73 20.83 -7.56
N LYS A 339 -16.64 21.04 -8.53
CA LYS A 339 -17.07 22.39 -8.96
C LYS A 339 -17.73 23.18 -7.83
N LYS A 340 -18.42 22.52 -6.90
CA LYS A 340 -19.05 23.17 -5.74
C LYS A 340 -18.01 23.59 -4.71
N THR A 341 -16.99 22.77 -4.46
CA THR A 341 -15.86 23.10 -3.58
C THR A 341 -15.01 24.23 -4.16
N GLU A 342 -14.70 24.19 -5.47
CA GLU A 342 -13.96 25.26 -6.18
C GLU A 342 -14.72 26.60 -6.19
N ARG A 343 -16.05 26.60 -6.02
CA ARG A 343 -16.86 27.83 -5.88
C ARG A 343 -16.94 28.38 -4.46
N LEU A 344 -16.73 27.53 -3.45
CA LEU A 344 -16.83 27.90 -2.02
C LEU A 344 -15.50 28.36 -1.44
N ASP A 345 -14.39 27.99 -2.08
CA ASP A 345 -13.04 28.45 -1.76
C ASP A 345 -12.41 29.05 -3.02
N PRO A 346 -12.81 30.28 -3.42
CA PRO A 346 -12.15 31.00 -4.50
C PRO A 346 -10.81 31.55 -3.96
N SER A 347 -9.88 30.63 -3.63
CA SER A 347 -8.49 30.99 -3.42
C SER A 347 -7.87 31.25 -4.77
#